data_AF-B6A801-F1
#
_entry.id   AF-B6A801-F1
#
_cell.length_a   1.000
_cell.length_b   1.000
_cell.length_c   1.000
_cell.angle_alpha   90.00
_cell.angle_beta   90.00
_cell.angle_gamma   90.00
#
_symmetry.space_group_name_H-M   'P 1'
#
loop_
_entity.id
_entity.type
_entity.pdbx_description
1 polymer ?
#
loop_
_entity_poly.entity_id
_entity_poly.type
_entity_poly.pdbx_seq_one_letter_code
_entity_poly.pdbx_strand_id
1 'polypeptide(L)'
;MISGVLTLASRSLRSIMTPRTEISWVDCHRSKDEIRMQLLDTPHSLFPVCRDSLDQIIGVVRAKDLLVAIEQGQSICEFAAATPPIVVPDTMDVINLLAVLRKAKGRLVVVNDEFGVVQGLVTPLDVLEAIAGEFPDEDETPDIITDGDGWLVKGGADLHSLEQALNCQELVSPTEDYASLAGMLLSHSGHMPSAGDVIELHQLRFQI
;
A
#
# COMPACT_ATOMS: atom_id res chain seq x y z
N MET A 1 2.99 -4.28 19.41
CA MET A 1 4.18 -3.40 19.33
C MET A 1 5.52 -4.15 19.39
N ILE A 2 5.92 -4.83 20.48
CA ILE A 2 7.25 -5.52 20.51
C ILE A 2 7.36 -6.58 19.40
N SER A 3 6.32 -7.37 19.20
CA SER A 3 6.28 -8.38 18.12
C SER A 3 6.47 -7.75 16.74
N GLY A 4 5.75 -6.66 16.41
CA GLY A 4 5.86 -5.97 15.12
C GLY A 4 7.26 -5.39 14.84
N VAL A 5 7.98 -4.91 15.86
CA VAL A 5 9.39 -4.48 15.68
C VAL A 5 10.29 -5.68 15.35
N LEU A 6 10.07 -6.83 16.00
CA LEU A 6 10.89 -8.02 15.81
C LEU A 6 10.63 -8.69 14.44
N THR A 7 9.41 -8.62 13.93
CA THR A 7 9.03 -9.19 12.62
C THR A 7 9.35 -8.27 11.45
N LEU A 8 9.61 -6.98 11.69
CA LEU A 8 9.86 -6.01 10.61
C LEU A 8 11.03 -6.42 9.69
N ALA A 9 12.05 -7.08 10.23
CA ALA A 9 13.21 -7.53 9.46
C ALA A 9 12.91 -8.72 8.53
N SER A 10 11.83 -9.47 8.79
CA SER A 10 11.39 -10.59 7.94
C SER A 10 10.26 -10.21 6.98
N ARG A 11 9.71 -8.98 7.09
CA ARG A 11 8.66 -8.51 6.18
C ARG A 11 9.26 -8.16 4.82
N SER A 12 8.56 -8.56 3.76
CA SER A 12 8.84 -8.07 2.41
C SER A 12 8.29 -6.65 2.27
N LEU A 13 8.91 -5.85 1.41
CA LEU A 13 8.42 -4.51 1.10
C LEU A 13 7.03 -4.56 0.43
N ARG A 14 6.76 -5.60 -0.36
CA ARG A 14 5.43 -5.91 -0.92
C ARG A 14 4.35 -6.08 0.16
N SER A 15 4.70 -6.56 1.35
CA SER A 15 3.75 -6.78 2.45
C SER A 15 3.37 -5.51 3.23
N ILE A 16 4.05 -4.39 3.00
CA ILE A 16 3.80 -3.13 3.74
C ILE A 16 3.48 -1.96 2.83
N MET A 17 3.63 -2.10 1.51
CA MET A 17 3.38 -1.01 0.58
C MET A 17 1.89 -0.89 0.27
N THR A 18 1.44 0.33 -0.04
CA THR A 18 0.19 0.51 -0.79
C THR A 18 0.40 -0.09 -2.19
N PRO A 19 -0.37 -1.11 -2.59
CA PRO A 19 -0.19 -1.79 -3.85
C PRO A 19 -0.57 -0.88 -5.02
N ARG A 20 0.01 -1.12 -6.20
CA ARG A 20 -0.22 -0.35 -7.43
C ARG A 20 -1.68 0.00 -7.70
N THR A 21 -2.59 -0.95 -7.48
CA THR A 21 -4.02 -0.83 -7.78
C THR A 21 -4.75 0.17 -6.88
N GLU A 22 -4.19 0.47 -5.71
CA GLU A 22 -4.77 1.37 -4.71
C GLU A 22 -4.12 2.76 -4.73
N ILE A 23 -3.13 2.96 -5.59
CA ILE A 23 -2.47 4.26 -5.73
C ILE A 23 -3.40 5.27 -6.39
N SER A 24 -3.73 6.32 -5.66
CA SER A 24 -4.29 7.56 -6.22
C SER A 24 -3.19 8.42 -6.84
N TRP A 25 -3.23 8.64 -8.16
CA TRP A 25 -2.25 9.43 -8.90
C TRP A 25 -2.92 10.42 -9.88
N VAL A 26 -2.22 11.51 -10.18
CA VAL A 26 -2.71 12.59 -11.06
C VAL A 26 -2.06 12.48 -12.44
N ASP A 27 -2.87 12.45 -13.48
CA ASP A 27 -2.40 12.63 -14.86
C ASP A 27 -2.29 14.12 -15.19
N CYS A 28 -1.07 14.58 -15.50
CA CYS A 28 -0.81 16.01 -15.75
C CYS A 28 -1.40 16.54 -17.06
N HIS A 29 -1.90 15.66 -17.94
CA HIS A 29 -2.59 16.04 -19.18
C HIS A 29 -4.10 16.20 -19.03
N ARG A 30 -4.69 15.79 -17.90
CA ARG A 30 -6.11 16.05 -17.62
C ARG A 30 -6.40 17.53 -17.48
N SER A 31 -7.67 17.89 -17.68
CA SER A 31 -8.09 19.27 -17.46
C SER A 31 -7.89 19.67 -16.00
N LYS A 32 -7.66 20.96 -15.77
CA LYS A 32 -7.45 21.50 -14.42
C LYS A 32 -8.65 21.25 -13.49
N ASP A 33 -9.86 21.26 -14.05
CA ASP A 33 -11.09 20.99 -13.30
C ASP A 33 -11.18 19.52 -12.88
N GLU A 34 -10.81 18.57 -13.76
CA GLU A 34 -10.75 17.14 -13.42
C GLU A 34 -9.72 16.87 -12.34
N ILE A 35 -8.51 17.44 -12.47
CA ILE A 35 -7.46 17.28 -11.45
C ILE A 35 -7.94 17.88 -10.12
N ARG A 36 -8.55 19.07 -10.14
CA ARG A 36 -9.10 19.70 -8.94
C ARG A 36 -10.15 18.81 -8.28
N MET A 37 -11.11 18.27 -9.03
CA MET A 37 -12.14 17.40 -8.49
C MET A 37 -11.51 16.16 -7.84
N GLN A 38 -10.57 15.50 -8.52
CA GLN A 38 -9.86 14.35 -7.98
C GLN A 38 -9.16 14.66 -6.65
N LEU A 39 -8.47 15.80 -6.56
CA LEU A 39 -7.76 16.22 -5.35
C LEU A 39 -8.69 16.55 -4.17
N LEU A 40 -9.96 16.88 -4.44
CA LEU A 40 -10.95 17.19 -3.40
C LEU A 40 -11.74 15.95 -2.96
N ASP A 41 -11.80 14.92 -3.81
CA ASP A 41 -12.56 13.68 -3.58
C ASP A 41 -11.73 12.59 -2.88
N THR A 42 -10.45 12.84 -2.64
CA THR A 42 -9.52 11.87 -2.05
C THR A 42 -8.92 12.41 -0.75
N PRO A 43 -8.74 11.56 0.29
CA PRO A 43 -8.23 12.01 1.59
C PRO A 43 -6.71 12.23 1.60
N HIS A 44 -6.02 11.94 0.50
CA HIS A 44 -4.56 11.88 0.48
C HIS A 44 -3.88 13.26 0.40
N SER A 45 -2.77 13.40 1.11
CA SER A 45 -1.99 14.65 1.13
C SER A 45 -0.93 14.77 0.04
N LEU A 46 -0.51 13.65 -0.55
CA LEU A 46 0.57 13.57 -1.55
C LEU A 46 0.09 12.72 -2.73
N PHE A 47 0.42 13.15 -3.94
CA PHE A 47 0.07 12.46 -5.17
C PHE A 47 1.31 12.27 -6.04
N PRO A 48 1.54 11.05 -6.56
CA PRO A 48 2.32 10.87 -7.78
C PRO A 48 1.64 11.65 -8.92
N VAL A 49 2.39 12.50 -9.58
CA VAL A 49 1.96 13.19 -10.80
C VAL A 49 2.68 12.52 -11.97
N CYS A 50 1.90 12.03 -12.91
CA CYS A 50 2.36 11.18 -13.99
C CYS A 50 1.93 11.73 -15.35
N ARG A 51 2.50 11.15 -16.40
CA ARG A 51 2.13 11.42 -17.79
C ARG A 51 1.45 10.19 -18.39
N ASP A 52 0.16 10.26 -18.66
CA ASP A 52 -0.64 9.21 -19.32
C ASP A 52 -0.77 7.88 -18.55
N SER A 53 0.25 7.43 -17.82
CA SER A 53 0.23 6.22 -17.01
C SER A 53 1.04 6.38 -15.71
N LEU A 54 0.70 5.56 -14.72
CA LEU A 54 1.39 5.52 -13.41
C LEU A 54 2.89 5.21 -13.53
N ASP A 55 3.33 4.49 -14.57
CA ASP A 55 4.76 4.18 -14.76
C ASP A 55 5.58 5.38 -15.23
N GLN A 56 4.92 6.45 -15.68
CA GLN A 56 5.54 7.68 -16.17
C GLN A 56 5.47 8.78 -15.12
N ILE A 57 5.97 8.50 -13.91
CA ILE A 57 5.99 9.47 -12.81
C ILE A 57 6.93 10.63 -13.13
N ILE A 58 6.39 11.84 -13.11
CA ILE A 58 7.13 13.10 -13.24
C ILE A 58 7.64 13.56 -11.87
N GLY A 59 6.79 13.48 -10.86
CA GLY A 59 7.07 14.00 -9.52
C GLY A 59 6.07 13.54 -8.48
N VAL A 60 6.34 13.88 -7.23
CA VAL A 60 5.44 13.64 -6.10
C VAL A 60 5.16 14.97 -5.42
N VAL A 61 3.89 15.37 -5.43
CA VAL A 61 3.48 16.73 -5.07
C VAL A 61 2.38 16.68 -4.00
N ARG A 62 2.35 17.67 -3.11
CA ARG A 62 1.26 17.80 -2.13
C ARG A 62 -0.02 18.26 -2.82
N ALA A 63 -1.16 17.73 -2.40
CA ALA A 63 -2.49 18.08 -2.91
C ALA A 63 -2.71 19.61 -2.89
N LYS A 64 -2.42 20.24 -1.75
CA LYS A 64 -2.53 21.69 -1.56
C LYS A 64 -1.67 22.49 -2.54
N ASP A 65 -0.48 22.00 -2.87
CA ASP A 65 0.45 22.71 -3.74
C ASP A 65 0.00 22.58 -5.20
N LEU A 66 -0.56 21.42 -5.59
CA LEU A 66 -1.21 21.24 -6.88
C LEU A 66 -2.42 22.16 -7.06
N LEU A 67 -3.28 22.29 -6.05
CA LEU A 67 -4.42 23.22 -6.07
C LEU A 67 -3.95 24.66 -6.29
N VAL A 68 -2.89 25.10 -5.61
CA VAL A 68 -2.29 26.43 -5.81
C VAL A 68 -1.73 26.58 -7.23
N ALA A 69 -1.04 25.57 -7.76
CA ALA A 69 -0.49 25.60 -9.12
C ALA A 69 -1.59 25.71 -10.18
N ILE A 70 -2.72 25.01 -9.98
CA ILE A 70 -3.91 25.08 -10.83
C ILE A 70 -4.47 26.51 -10.87
N GLU A 71 -4.71 27.10 -9.70
CA GLU A 71 -5.24 28.47 -9.55
C GLU A 71 -4.32 29.53 -10.18
N GLN A 72 -3.02 29.34 -10.08
CA GLN A 72 -2.02 30.24 -10.68
C GLN A 72 -1.84 30.03 -12.19
N GLY A 73 -2.58 29.11 -12.81
CA GLY A 73 -2.48 28.88 -14.23
C GLY A 73 -1.25 28.07 -14.66
N GLN A 74 -0.46 27.51 -13.73
CA GLN A 74 0.80 26.84 -14.02
C GLN A 74 0.61 25.52 -14.79
N SER A 75 1.69 25.08 -15.45
CA SER A 75 1.78 23.74 -16.03
C SER A 75 2.02 22.73 -14.92
N ILE A 76 1.10 21.77 -14.77
CA ILE A 76 1.18 20.74 -13.71
C ILE A 76 2.36 19.81 -13.94
N CYS A 77 2.67 19.47 -15.19
CA CYS A 77 3.82 18.64 -15.52
C CYS A 77 5.13 19.33 -15.11
N GLU A 78 5.28 20.63 -15.41
CA GLU A 78 6.50 21.40 -15.04
C GLU A 78 6.60 21.59 -13.53
N PHE A 79 5.48 21.87 -12.87
CA PHE A 79 5.42 22.02 -11.42
C PHE A 79 5.87 20.74 -10.71
N ALA A 80 5.37 19.58 -11.15
CA ALA A 80 5.72 18.29 -10.56
C ALA A 80 7.21 17.93 -10.75
N ALA A 81 7.80 18.30 -11.90
CA ALA A 81 9.19 18.00 -12.23
C ALA A 81 10.19 18.64 -11.24
N ALA A 82 9.80 19.70 -10.52
CA ALA A 82 10.61 20.30 -9.46
C ALA A 82 10.75 19.40 -8.21
N THR A 83 9.94 18.34 -8.10
CA THR A 83 9.88 17.42 -6.95
C THR A 83 9.95 15.96 -7.40
N PRO A 84 11.11 15.51 -7.92
CA PRO A 84 11.26 14.16 -8.50
C PRO A 84 11.04 13.07 -7.45
N PRO A 85 10.43 11.92 -7.80
CA PRO A 85 10.13 10.85 -6.86
C PRO A 85 11.40 10.26 -6.24
N ILE A 86 11.27 9.72 -5.03
CA ILE A 86 12.28 8.82 -4.46
C ILE A 86 11.84 7.42 -4.82
N VAL A 87 12.69 6.67 -5.53
CA VAL A 87 12.35 5.34 -6.04
C VAL A 87 13.29 4.31 -5.42
N VAL A 88 12.74 3.15 -5.04
CA VAL A 88 13.48 1.99 -4.54
C VAL A 88 13.04 0.73 -5.31
N PRO A 89 13.90 -0.29 -5.44
CA PRO A 89 13.49 -1.58 -5.97
C PRO A 89 12.58 -2.32 -4.98
N ASP A 90 11.65 -3.11 -5.50
CA ASP A 90 10.75 -3.98 -4.73
C ASP A 90 11.48 -5.06 -3.90
N THR A 91 12.71 -5.40 -4.31
CA THR A 91 13.62 -6.30 -3.59
C THR A 91 14.32 -5.68 -2.36
N MET A 92 14.13 -4.38 -2.09
CA MET A 92 14.73 -3.73 -0.92
C MET A 92 14.07 -4.22 0.38
N ASP A 93 14.89 -4.52 1.40
CA ASP A 93 14.37 -4.86 2.73
C ASP A 93 13.82 -3.63 3.48
N VAL A 94 12.86 -3.88 4.36
CA VAL A 94 12.14 -2.83 5.12
C VAL A 94 13.07 -2.03 6.03
N ILE A 95 14.16 -2.62 6.53
CA ILE A 95 15.12 -1.94 7.40
C ILE A 95 15.92 -0.90 6.62
N ASN A 96 16.34 -1.22 5.39
CA ASN A 96 16.99 -0.26 4.50
C ASN A 96 16.01 0.81 3.99
N LEU A 97 14.74 0.44 3.74
CA LEU A 97 13.68 1.39 3.40
C LEU A 97 13.48 2.44 4.51
N LEU A 98 13.54 2.07 5.80
CA LEU A 98 13.46 3.03 6.91
C LEU A 98 14.52 4.13 6.80
N ALA A 99 15.74 3.79 6.37
CA ALA A 99 16.79 4.79 6.17
C ALA A 99 16.48 5.75 5.00
N VAL A 100 15.80 5.26 3.96
CA VAL A 100 15.31 6.07 2.84
C VAL A 100 14.19 6.99 3.31
N LEU A 101 13.17 6.47 3.99
CA LEU A 101 12.03 7.24 4.52
C LEU A 101 12.47 8.35 5.48
N ARG A 102 13.46 8.07 6.35
CA ARG A 102 14.05 9.10 7.24
C ARG A 102 14.69 10.26 6.47
N LYS A 103 15.28 9.99 5.30
CA LYS A 103 15.88 11.02 4.43
C LYS A 103 14.83 11.70 3.54
N ALA A 104 13.71 11.04 3.29
CA ALA A 104 12.62 11.53 2.44
C ALA A 104 11.88 12.74 3.04
N LYS A 105 12.06 13.05 4.33
CA LYS A 105 11.47 14.23 5.03
C LYS A 105 9.94 14.31 4.86
N GLY A 106 9.25 13.18 5.03
CA GLY A 106 7.79 13.11 4.94
C GLY A 106 7.23 12.95 3.52
N ARG A 107 8.08 12.69 2.52
CA ARG A 107 7.66 12.28 1.18
C ARG A 107 7.44 10.76 1.14
N LEU A 108 6.49 10.30 0.34
CA LEU A 108 6.36 8.89 0.00
C LEU A 108 7.51 8.43 -0.90
N VAL A 109 7.75 7.12 -0.88
CA VAL A 109 8.75 6.42 -1.69
C VAL A 109 8.01 5.53 -2.67
N VAL A 110 8.38 5.60 -3.95
CA VAL A 110 7.81 4.76 -5.00
C VAL A 110 8.60 3.47 -5.11
N VAL A 111 7.91 2.37 -5.34
CA VAL A 111 8.47 1.03 -5.44
C VAL A 111 8.37 0.56 -6.88
N ASN A 112 9.50 0.21 -7.50
CA ASN A 112 9.54 -0.29 -8.87
C ASN A 112 10.15 -1.69 -8.94
N ASP A 113 9.76 -2.44 -9.98
CA ASP A 113 10.49 -3.63 -10.40
C ASP A 113 11.72 -3.27 -11.26
N GLU A 114 12.44 -4.29 -11.73
CA GLU A 114 13.62 -4.14 -12.57
C GLU A 114 13.35 -3.56 -13.97
N PHE A 115 12.09 -3.57 -14.41
CA PHE A 115 11.64 -3.01 -15.69
C PHE A 115 11.13 -1.58 -15.56
N GLY A 116 11.13 -1.03 -14.34
CA GLY A 116 10.66 0.31 -14.03
C GLY A 116 9.14 0.42 -13.90
N VAL A 117 8.42 -0.70 -13.79
CA VAL A 117 6.99 -0.72 -13.53
C VAL A 117 6.76 -0.48 -12.04
N VAL A 118 5.84 0.45 -11.74
CA VAL A 118 5.48 0.78 -10.35
C VAL A 118 4.73 -0.40 -9.73
N GLN A 119 5.28 -0.97 -8.67
CA GLN A 119 4.67 -2.05 -7.89
C GLN A 119 3.78 -1.50 -6.76
N GLY A 120 4.14 -0.33 -6.24
CA GLY A 120 3.47 0.27 -5.08
C GLY A 120 4.12 1.58 -4.65
N LEU A 121 3.66 2.10 -3.52
CA LEU A 121 4.32 3.19 -2.79
C LEU A 121 4.36 2.88 -1.30
N VAL A 122 5.33 3.47 -0.60
CA VAL A 122 5.46 3.34 0.86
C VAL A 122 5.59 4.70 1.51
N THR A 123 4.89 4.87 2.62
CA THR A 123 4.96 6.03 3.51
C THR A 123 5.51 5.63 4.88
N PRO A 124 5.92 6.60 5.71
CA PRO A 124 6.28 6.32 7.11
C PRO A 124 5.11 5.75 7.93
N LEU A 125 3.85 6.01 7.52
CA LEU A 125 2.69 5.47 8.20
C LEU A 125 2.65 3.96 8.03
N ASP A 126 2.78 3.44 6.81
CA ASP A 126 2.68 2.00 6.53
C ASP A 126 3.71 1.17 7.32
N VAL A 127 4.91 1.73 7.53
CA VAL A 127 5.93 1.08 8.39
C VAL A 127 5.54 1.12 9.87
N LEU A 128 4.88 2.19 10.32
CA LEU A 128 4.31 2.26 11.66
C LEU A 128 3.17 1.25 11.82
N GLU A 129 2.30 1.09 10.82
CA GLU A 129 1.21 0.12 10.85
C GLU A 129 1.73 -1.31 10.95
N ALA A 130 2.80 -1.61 10.21
CA ALA A 130 3.49 -2.89 10.28
C ALA A 130 4.00 -3.24 11.69
N ILE A 131 4.20 -2.25 12.57
CA ILE A 131 4.71 -2.41 13.93
C ILE A 131 3.57 -2.35 14.98
N ALA A 132 2.63 -1.43 14.78
CA ALA A 132 1.64 -1.03 15.78
C ALA A 132 0.22 -1.53 15.47
N GLY A 133 -0.02 -2.12 14.30
CA GLY A 133 -1.34 -2.53 13.81
C GLY A 133 -1.94 -1.47 12.87
N GLU A 134 -3.09 -1.77 12.27
CA GLU A 134 -3.76 -0.90 11.30
C GLU A 134 -4.20 0.44 11.92
N PHE A 135 -4.02 1.51 11.15
CA PHE A 135 -4.55 2.84 11.40
C PHE A 135 -5.47 3.22 10.22
N PRO A 136 -6.70 2.67 10.18
CA PRO A 136 -7.60 2.93 9.07
C PRO A 136 -7.88 4.43 8.94
N ASP A 137 -7.99 4.89 7.70
CA ASP A 137 -8.43 6.25 7.38
C ASP A 137 -9.89 6.47 7.86
N GLU A 138 -10.34 7.73 7.94
CA GLU A 138 -11.68 8.08 8.49
C GLU A 138 -12.84 7.34 7.81
N ASP A 139 -12.68 6.99 6.53
CA ASP A 139 -13.69 6.32 5.71
C ASP A 139 -13.50 4.79 5.61
N GLU A 140 -12.49 4.23 6.29
CA GLU A 140 -12.16 2.81 6.22
C GLU A 140 -12.61 2.03 7.47
N THR A 141 -13.09 0.80 7.26
CA THR A 141 -13.32 -0.15 8.35
C THR A 141 -12.04 -0.97 8.59
N PRO A 142 -11.79 -1.47 9.81
CA PRO A 142 -10.69 -2.40 10.06
C PRO A 142 -10.76 -3.63 9.14
N ASP A 143 -9.62 -4.20 8.79
CA ASP A 143 -9.59 -5.38 7.92
C ASP A 143 -9.96 -6.66 8.67
N ILE A 144 -9.75 -6.68 9.99
CA ILE A 144 -10.01 -7.83 10.85
C ILE A 144 -10.98 -7.38 11.94
N ILE A 145 -12.20 -7.94 11.94
CA ILE A 145 -13.18 -7.72 12.99
C ILE A 145 -13.62 -9.05 13.61
N THR A 146 -13.98 -9.02 14.89
CA THR A 146 -14.58 -10.18 15.55
C THR A 146 -16.03 -10.35 15.10
N ASP A 147 -16.43 -11.58 14.79
CA ASP A 147 -17.78 -11.93 14.37
C ASP A 147 -18.20 -13.26 15.00
N GLY A 148 -19.06 -13.19 16.03
CA GLY A 148 -19.47 -14.35 16.81
C GLY A 148 -18.29 -15.08 17.46
N ASP A 149 -18.13 -16.36 17.13
CA ASP A 149 -17.02 -17.22 17.60
C ASP A 149 -15.79 -17.17 16.69
N GLY A 150 -15.79 -16.30 15.67
CA GLY A 150 -14.71 -16.19 14.69
C GLY A 150 -14.39 -14.75 14.30
N TRP A 151 -13.91 -14.58 13.07
CA TRP A 151 -13.49 -13.29 12.52
C TRP A 151 -14.05 -13.10 11.12
N LEU A 152 -14.43 -11.87 10.81
CA LEU A 152 -14.64 -11.42 9.43
C LEU A 152 -13.36 -10.67 9.02
N VAL A 153 -12.72 -11.18 7.96
CA VAL A 153 -11.40 -10.69 7.51
C VAL A 153 -11.48 -10.30 6.05
N LYS A 154 -11.06 -9.07 5.71
CA LYS A 154 -10.95 -8.64 4.32
C LYS A 154 -9.84 -9.44 3.62
N GLY A 155 -10.04 -9.75 2.34
CA GLY A 155 -9.02 -10.46 1.55
C GLY A 155 -7.68 -9.72 1.45
N GLY A 156 -7.68 -8.39 1.58
CA GLY A 156 -6.47 -7.56 1.59
C GLY A 156 -5.66 -7.63 2.89
N ALA A 157 -6.22 -8.17 3.97
CA ALA A 157 -5.62 -8.12 5.30
C ALA A 157 -4.18 -8.68 5.32
N ASP A 158 -3.29 -7.95 6.00
CA ASP A 158 -1.91 -8.37 6.22
C ASP A 158 -1.85 -9.65 7.07
N LEU A 159 -1.11 -10.65 6.58
CA LEU A 159 -0.99 -11.94 7.25
C LEU A 159 -0.34 -11.84 8.62
N HIS A 160 0.63 -10.93 8.82
CA HIS A 160 1.25 -10.76 10.14
C HIS A 160 0.24 -10.19 11.15
N SER A 161 -0.62 -9.29 10.70
CA SER A 161 -1.71 -8.74 11.51
C SER A 161 -2.76 -9.81 11.84
N LEU A 162 -3.07 -10.68 10.88
CA LEU A 162 -3.97 -11.82 11.09
C LEU A 162 -3.38 -12.85 12.07
N GLU A 163 -2.10 -13.18 11.96
CA GLU A 163 -1.40 -14.05 12.93
C GLU A 163 -1.47 -13.50 14.35
N GLN A 164 -1.29 -12.18 14.51
CA GLN A 164 -1.41 -11.54 15.81
C GLN A 164 -2.85 -11.59 16.34
N ALA A 165 -3.85 -11.37 15.50
CA ALA A 165 -5.26 -11.42 15.89
C ALA A 165 -5.71 -12.83 16.29
N LEU A 166 -5.22 -13.85 15.57
CA LEU A 166 -5.52 -15.27 15.83
C LEU A 166 -4.60 -15.90 16.88
N ASN A 167 -3.54 -15.20 17.29
CA ASN A 167 -2.48 -15.72 18.15
C ASN A 167 -1.84 -17.01 17.60
N CYS A 168 -1.52 -17.01 16.30
CA CYS A 168 -0.86 -18.11 15.57
C CYS A 168 0.41 -17.63 14.85
N GLN A 169 1.17 -18.55 14.24
CA GLN A 169 2.43 -18.26 13.52
C GLN A 169 2.60 -19.15 12.27
N GLU A 170 1.49 -19.61 11.69
CA GLU A 170 1.47 -20.60 10.62
C GLU A 170 1.05 -20.01 9.25
N LEU A 171 0.65 -18.75 9.20
CA LEU A 171 0.12 -18.13 7.97
C LEU A 171 1.22 -17.49 7.12
N VAL A 172 2.23 -16.90 7.76
CA VAL A 172 3.35 -16.29 7.05
C VAL A 172 4.36 -17.38 6.69
N SER A 173 4.53 -17.61 5.39
CA SER A 173 5.52 -18.55 4.88
C SER A 173 6.86 -17.85 4.63
N PRO A 174 8.00 -18.46 5.01
CA PRO A 174 9.32 -17.94 4.69
C PRO A 174 9.72 -18.13 3.21
N THR A 175 8.99 -18.95 2.46
CA THR A 175 9.34 -19.30 1.07
C THR A 175 8.34 -18.80 0.04
N GLU A 176 7.11 -18.49 0.45
CA GLU A 176 6.06 -18.01 -0.44
C GLU A 176 5.95 -16.48 -0.36
N ASP A 177 5.82 -15.82 -1.51
CA ASP A 177 5.75 -14.35 -1.59
C ASP A 177 4.30 -13.87 -1.75
N TYR A 178 3.47 -14.14 -0.73
CA TYR A 178 2.14 -13.53 -0.62
C TYR A 178 2.07 -12.55 0.56
N ALA A 179 1.42 -11.43 0.34
CA ALA A 179 1.30 -10.35 1.32
C ALA A 179 -0.02 -10.38 2.12
N SER A 180 -1.10 -10.89 1.50
CA SER A 180 -2.45 -10.79 2.02
C SER A 180 -3.14 -12.15 2.19
N LEU A 181 -4.22 -12.17 2.98
CA LEU A 181 -5.06 -13.36 3.16
C LEU A 181 -5.54 -13.94 1.83
N ALA A 182 -6.05 -13.10 0.92
CA ALA A 182 -6.49 -13.55 -0.40
C ALA A 182 -5.33 -14.15 -1.20
N GLY A 183 -4.13 -13.56 -1.14
CA GLY A 183 -2.94 -14.10 -1.79
C GLY A 183 -2.57 -15.50 -1.29
N MET A 184 -2.60 -15.70 0.02
CA MET A 184 -2.37 -17.02 0.64
C MET A 184 -3.42 -18.06 0.20
N LEU A 185 -4.70 -17.70 0.27
CA LEU A 185 -5.80 -18.60 -0.10
C LEU A 185 -5.79 -18.96 -1.59
N LEU A 186 -5.45 -18.01 -2.46
CA LEU A 186 -5.29 -18.25 -3.89
C LEU A 186 -4.10 -19.14 -4.20
N SER A 187 -2.95 -18.92 -3.54
CA SER A 187 -1.77 -19.77 -3.69
C SER A 187 -2.08 -21.21 -3.27
N HIS A 188 -2.81 -21.38 -2.16
CA HIS A 188 -3.23 -22.70 -1.70
C HIS A 188 -4.25 -23.39 -2.63
N SER A 189 -5.26 -22.66 -3.10
CA SER A 189 -6.35 -23.22 -3.91
C SER A 189 -5.95 -23.47 -5.37
N GLY A 190 -4.96 -22.73 -5.89
CA GLY A 190 -4.52 -22.78 -7.29
C GLY A 190 -5.54 -22.21 -8.30
N HIS A 191 -6.70 -21.73 -7.82
CA HIS A 191 -7.74 -21.08 -8.60
C HIS A 191 -8.49 -20.05 -7.74
N MET A 192 -9.26 -19.17 -8.38
CA MET A 192 -10.14 -18.24 -7.68
C MET A 192 -11.24 -19.03 -6.94
N PRO A 193 -11.37 -18.91 -5.61
CA PRO A 193 -12.48 -19.52 -4.88
C PRO A 193 -13.78 -18.74 -5.10
N SER A 194 -14.91 -19.42 -4.94
CA SER A 194 -16.26 -18.87 -5.07
C SER A 194 -16.88 -18.57 -3.69
N ALA A 195 -17.83 -17.62 -3.65
CA ALA A 195 -18.58 -17.33 -2.43
C ALA A 195 -19.30 -18.60 -1.91
N GLY A 196 -19.15 -18.88 -0.62
CA GLY A 196 -19.63 -20.09 0.04
C GLY A 196 -18.62 -21.24 0.09
N ASP A 197 -17.49 -21.14 -0.61
CA ASP A 197 -16.43 -22.14 -0.54
C ASP A 197 -15.81 -22.14 0.87
N VAL A 198 -15.35 -23.34 1.27
CA VAL A 198 -14.68 -23.55 2.55
C VAL A 198 -13.28 -24.09 2.28
N ILE A 199 -12.28 -23.41 2.80
CA ILE A 199 -10.86 -23.80 2.70
C ILE A 199 -10.36 -24.11 4.10
N GLU A 200 -9.77 -25.29 4.29
CA GLU A 200 -9.15 -25.69 5.55
C GLU A 200 -7.62 -25.68 5.40
N LEU A 201 -6.96 -24.85 6.19
CA LEU A 201 -5.52 -24.65 6.11
C LEU A 201 -4.97 -24.27 7.50
N HIS A 202 -3.83 -24.85 7.91
CA HIS A 202 -3.19 -24.53 9.20
C HIS A 202 -4.13 -24.63 10.42
N GLN A 203 -5.01 -25.65 10.43
CA GLN A 203 -6.05 -25.86 11.45
C GLN A 203 -7.12 -24.75 11.53
N LEU A 204 -7.13 -23.83 10.56
CA LEU A 204 -8.13 -22.78 10.42
C LEU A 204 -9.10 -23.15 9.29
N ARG A 205 -10.33 -22.68 9.44
CA ARG A 205 -11.40 -22.82 8.44
C ARG A 205 -11.77 -21.44 7.92
N PHE A 206 -11.54 -21.23 6.64
CA PHE A 206 -11.88 -20.00 5.93
C PHE A 206 -13.17 -20.23 5.14
N GLN A 207 -14.16 -19.35 5.32
CA GLN A 207 -15.38 -19.33 4.52
C GLN A 207 -15.37 -18.07 3.65
N ILE A 208 -15.51 -18.25 2.33
CA ILE A 208 -15.47 -17.18 1.32
C ILE A 208 -16.83 -16.51 1.15
#